data_AF-A0A1X1U486-F1
#
_entry.id   AF-A0A1X1U486-F1
#
_cell.length_a   1.000
_cell.length_b   1.000
_cell.length_c   1.000
_cell.angle_alpha   90.00
_cell.angle_beta   90.00
_cell.angle_gamma   90.00
#
_symmetry.space_group_name_H-M   'P 1'
#
loop_
_entity.id
_entity.type
_entity.pdbx_description
1 polymer ?
#
loop_
_entity_poly.entity_id
_entity_poly.type
_entity_poly.pdbx_seq_one_letter_code
_entity_poly.pdbx_strand_id
1 'polypeptide(L)'
;MFRVLVIGVIFVGMASAPGDIAWASGPAGRWQVPEDLSPAKIDASFKFVTYDCGTQSPIRIVGEDSTITLNGSCGEVDVSGAANTVNLQTVAVINATGMGNHITWENGPGGTVPRISNPGHNNDIRGPGGFQAG
;
A
#
# COMPACT_ATOMS: atom_id res chain seq x y z
N MET A 1 -52.12 -25.07 -52.42
CA MET A 1 -51.47 -26.40 -52.33
C MET A 1 -50.01 -26.25 -52.76
N PHE A 2 -49.04 -26.26 -51.84
CA PHE A 2 -47.60 -26.59 -52.00
C PHE A 2 -47.00 -26.57 -50.56
N ARG A 3 -46.84 -27.74 -49.92
CA ARG A 3 -45.58 -28.49 -49.66
C ARG A 3 -44.72 -27.99 -48.47
N VAL A 4 -44.86 -28.74 -47.37
CA VAL A 4 -43.88 -29.21 -46.35
C VAL A 4 -42.39 -28.91 -46.60
N LEU A 5 -41.62 -28.46 -45.57
CA LEU A 5 -40.62 -29.24 -44.79
C LEU A 5 -39.77 -28.37 -43.82
N VAL A 6 -39.54 -28.96 -42.65
CA VAL A 6 -38.68 -28.63 -41.48
C VAL A 6 -37.21 -28.36 -41.83
N ILE A 7 -36.49 -27.56 -41.01
CA ILE A 7 -35.12 -27.81 -40.46
C ILE A 7 -34.84 -26.75 -39.38
N GLY A 8 -34.56 -27.20 -38.15
CA GLY A 8 -34.18 -26.33 -37.03
C GLY A 8 -32.69 -26.02 -36.99
N VAL A 9 -32.32 -24.96 -36.25
CA VAL A 9 -30.97 -24.80 -35.67
C VAL A 9 -31.11 -24.05 -34.34
N ILE A 10 -30.61 -24.65 -33.27
CA ILE A 10 -30.41 -24.04 -31.96
C ILE A 10 -29.10 -23.25 -32.02
N PHE A 11 -29.11 -21.99 -31.61
CA PHE A 11 -27.89 -21.27 -31.20
C PHE A 11 -28.10 -20.68 -29.80
N VAL A 12 -27.20 -21.05 -28.90
CA VAL A 12 -27.10 -20.59 -27.53
C VAL A 12 -26.20 -19.35 -27.48
N GLY A 13 -26.61 -18.36 -26.68
CA GLY A 13 -25.70 -17.49 -25.94
C GLY A 13 -25.55 -16.06 -26.43
N MET A 14 -25.86 -15.10 -25.55
CA MET A 14 -24.96 -14.00 -25.15
C MET A 14 -25.62 -13.17 -24.04
N ALA A 15 -24.85 -12.91 -22.99
CA ALA A 15 -25.23 -12.20 -21.77
C ALA A 15 -24.75 -10.74 -21.81
N SER A 16 -25.47 -9.82 -21.14
CA SER A 16 -24.90 -8.63 -20.47
C SER A 16 -25.96 -7.87 -19.66
N ALA A 17 -25.74 -7.74 -18.35
CA ALA A 17 -26.42 -6.82 -17.41
C ALA A 17 -25.85 -5.38 -17.55
N PRO A 18 -26.14 -4.40 -16.65
CA PRO A 18 -27.29 -4.11 -15.78
C PRO A 18 -27.93 -2.76 -16.15
N GLY A 19 -29.04 -2.37 -15.52
CA GLY A 19 -29.75 -1.13 -15.83
C GLY A 19 -30.27 -0.46 -14.57
N ASP A 20 -29.38 0.25 -13.86
CA ASP A 20 -29.74 0.92 -12.61
C ASP A 20 -29.03 2.28 -12.53
N ILE A 21 -29.60 3.21 -13.30
CA ILE A 21 -29.79 4.65 -13.07
C ILE A 21 -29.05 5.35 -11.92
N ALA A 22 -28.36 6.42 -12.33
CA ALA A 22 -27.83 7.52 -11.54
C ALA A 22 -28.90 8.33 -10.81
N TRP A 23 -28.51 8.96 -9.69
CA TRP A 23 -29.00 10.28 -9.29
C TRP A 23 -27.83 11.14 -8.78
N ALA A 24 -27.73 12.33 -9.36
CA ALA A 24 -26.63 13.29 -9.24
C ALA A 24 -26.96 14.39 -8.21
N SER A 25 -25.92 14.95 -7.58
CA SER A 25 -25.76 16.42 -7.43
C SER A 25 -24.51 16.77 -6.63
N GLY A 26 -23.45 17.19 -7.33
CA GLY A 26 -22.31 17.93 -6.78
C GLY A 26 -21.74 18.81 -7.89
N PRO A 27 -21.33 20.07 -7.61
CA PRO A 27 -21.04 21.03 -8.66
C PRO A 27 -19.77 20.64 -9.42
N ALA A 28 -19.86 20.74 -10.74
CA ALA A 28 -18.74 20.60 -11.65
C ALA A 28 -17.64 21.62 -11.32
N GLY A 29 -16.41 21.15 -11.15
CA GLY A 29 -15.24 22.03 -11.15
C GLY A 29 -14.23 21.77 -10.04
N ARG A 30 -13.65 20.57 -9.97
CA ARG A 30 -12.29 20.40 -9.46
C ARG A 30 -11.74 19.10 -10.00
N TRP A 31 -10.61 19.17 -10.70
CA TRP A 31 -9.81 18.05 -11.15
C TRP A 31 -9.88 16.87 -10.16
N GLN A 32 -10.55 15.78 -10.53
CA GLN A 32 -10.32 14.49 -9.89
C GLN A 32 -8.87 14.12 -10.22
N VAL A 33 -7.96 14.45 -9.31
CA VAL A 33 -6.74 13.66 -9.14
C VAL A 33 -7.20 12.21 -8.97
N PRO A 34 -6.60 11.24 -9.67
CA PRO A 34 -6.87 9.84 -9.41
C PRO A 34 -6.72 9.60 -7.91
N GLU A 35 -7.75 9.07 -7.25
CA GLU A 35 -7.72 8.69 -5.83
C GLU A 35 -6.64 7.62 -5.52
N ASP A 36 -6.00 7.09 -6.56
CA ASP A 36 -5.04 5.99 -6.55
C ASP A 36 -3.56 6.42 -6.49
N LEU A 37 -3.26 7.64 -6.05
CA LEU A 37 -1.87 8.11 -5.83
C LEU A 37 -1.66 8.85 -4.50
N SER A 38 -2.59 8.71 -3.55
CA SER A 38 -2.34 9.22 -2.20
C SER A 38 -1.33 8.31 -1.48
N PRO A 39 -0.25 8.85 -0.91
CA PRO A 39 0.69 8.07 -0.11
C PRO A 39 -0.07 7.31 0.98
N ALA A 40 0.22 6.02 1.14
CA ALA A 40 -0.40 5.22 2.19
C ALA A 40 -0.03 5.83 3.55
N LYS A 41 -1.03 6.22 4.35
CA LYS A 41 -0.82 6.78 5.70
C LYS A 41 -1.30 5.78 6.73
N ILE A 42 -0.38 5.29 7.56
CA ILE A 42 -0.68 4.45 8.71
C ILE A 42 -0.69 5.35 9.95
N ASP A 43 -1.91 5.68 10.36
CA ASP A 43 -2.22 6.50 11.54
C ASP A 43 -2.94 5.61 12.57
N ALA A 44 -2.16 4.80 13.26
CA ALA A 44 -2.65 3.87 14.26
C ALA A 44 -1.75 3.97 15.49
N SER A 45 -2.33 4.24 16.65
CA SER A 45 -1.61 4.29 17.93
C SER A 45 -2.04 3.15 18.83
N PHE A 46 -1.10 2.56 19.58
CA PHE A 46 -1.33 1.42 20.46
C PHE A 46 -1.97 0.22 19.74
N LYS A 47 -1.58 -0.02 18.49
CA LYS A 47 -2.18 -1.06 17.64
C LYS A 47 -1.14 -1.91 16.91
N PHE A 48 -1.60 -3.10 16.52
CA PHE A 48 -0.91 -3.98 15.59
C PHE A 48 -1.52 -3.82 14.21
N VAL A 49 -0.72 -3.41 13.22
CA VAL A 49 -1.17 -3.19 11.85
C VAL A 49 -0.28 -3.99 10.91
N THR A 50 -0.90 -4.81 10.07
CA THR A 50 -0.22 -5.44 8.93
C THR A 50 -0.70 -4.76 7.66
N TYR A 51 0.23 -4.35 6.81
CA TYR A 51 -0.08 -3.67 5.57
C TYR A 51 0.81 -4.17 4.43
N ASP A 52 0.20 -4.49 3.30
CA ASP A 52 0.90 -4.93 2.10
C ASP A 52 1.26 -3.70 1.25
N CYS A 53 2.55 -3.50 0.99
CA CYS A 53 3.04 -2.30 0.32
C CYS A 53 2.58 -2.20 -1.15
N GLY A 54 2.38 -3.32 -1.83
CA GLY A 54 1.91 -3.36 -3.22
C GLY A 54 2.70 -2.42 -4.13
N THR A 55 2.00 -1.54 -4.85
CA THR A 55 2.58 -0.46 -5.67
C THR A 55 2.59 0.89 -4.95
N GLN A 56 2.18 0.94 -3.68
CA GLN A 56 2.00 2.19 -2.94
C GLN A 56 3.32 2.63 -2.30
N SER A 57 3.75 3.84 -2.67
CA SER A 57 4.96 4.48 -2.17
C SER A 57 4.84 6.01 -2.33
N PRO A 58 5.24 6.82 -1.35
CA PRO A 58 5.80 6.44 -0.05
C PRO A 58 4.73 5.99 0.95
N ILE A 59 5.11 5.17 1.93
CA ILE A 59 4.27 4.77 3.07
C ILE A 59 4.68 5.62 4.27
N ARG A 60 3.73 6.35 4.85
CA ARG A 60 3.95 7.24 5.98
C ARG A 60 3.37 6.64 7.25
N ILE A 61 4.22 6.40 8.25
CA ILE A 61 3.85 5.93 9.58
C ILE A 61 3.89 7.14 10.53
N VAL A 62 2.74 7.52 11.07
CA VAL A 62 2.58 8.70 11.95
C VAL A 62 2.12 8.33 13.37
N GLY A 63 1.73 7.07 13.58
CA GLY A 63 1.23 6.58 14.86
C GLY A 63 2.25 6.60 16.01
N GLU A 64 1.80 6.19 17.19
CA GLU A 64 2.64 6.08 18.40
C GLU A 64 2.45 4.73 19.07
N ASP A 65 3.55 4.17 19.60
CA ASP A 65 3.58 2.93 20.40
C ASP A 65 2.83 1.78 19.70
N SER A 66 3.01 1.68 18.40
CA SER A 66 2.36 0.70 17.54
C SER A 66 3.36 -0.28 16.94
N THR A 67 2.88 -1.48 16.64
CA THR A 67 3.64 -2.49 15.90
C THR A 67 3.08 -2.57 14.48
N ILE A 68 3.89 -2.18 13.50
CA ILE A 68 3.52 -2.17 12.08
C ILE A 68 4.36 -3.20 11.34
N THR A 69 3.70 -4.12 10.65
CA THR A 69 4.35 -5.10 9.75
C THR A 69 4.02 -4.75 8.31
N LEU A 70 5.06 -4.47 7.52
CA LEU A 70 4.99 -4.11 6.12
C LEU A 70 5.49 -5.25 5.25
N ASN A 71 4.55 -5.82 4.50
CA ASN A 71 4.78 -6.99 3.67
C ASN A 71 4.98 -6.61 2.19
N GLY A 72 5.74 -7.45 1.48
CA GLY A 72 6.07 -7.25 0.07
C GLY A 72 7.22 -6.28 -0.15
N SER A 73 7.21 -5.61 -1.31
CA SER A 73 8.26 -4.71 -1.77
C SER A 73 7.81 -3.25 -1.66
N CYS A 74 8.20 -2.60 -0.57
CA CYS A 74 7.92 -1.19 -0.32
C CYS A 74 8.96 -0.32 -1.03
N GLY A 75 8.53 0.73 -1.71
CA GLY A 75 9.45 1.70 -2.30
C GLY A 75 10.14 2.51 -1.20
N GLU A 76 9.41 3.45 -0.64
CA GLU A 76 9.89 4.34 0.40
C GLU A 76 8.98 4.27 1.63
N VAL A 77 9.59 4.23 2.82
CA VAL A 77 8.89 4.23 4.10
C VAL A 77 9.38 5.38 4.95
N ASP A 78 8.46 6.27 5.31
CA ASP A 78 8.69 7.43 6.16
C ASP A 78 8.09 7.16 7.56
N VAL A 79 8.95 6.96 8.54
CA VAL A 79 8.60 6.71 9.94
C VAL A 79 8.74 8.02 10.71
N SER A 80 7.64 8.75 10.77
CA SER A 80 7.54 10.06 11.45
C SER A 80 6.92 9.99 12.86
N GLY A 81 6.34 8.84 13.21
CA GLY A 81 5.74 8.60 14.53
C GLY A 81 6.74 8.43 15.67
N ALA A 82 6.25 8.03 16.84
CA ALA A 82 7.07 7.84 18.04
C ALA A 82 6.94 6.43 18.64
N ALA A 83 8.04 5.89 19.16
CA ALA A 83 8.07 4.60 19.86
C ALA A 83 7.46 3.42 19.09
N ASN A 84 7.45 3.47 17.75
CA ASN A 84 6.86 2.40 16.95
C ASN A 84 7.85 1.26 16.70
N THR A 85 7.33 0.04 16.64
CA THR A 85 8.06 -1.12 16.11
C THR A 85 7.62 -1.36 14.67
N VAL A 86 8.51 -1.19 13.70
CA VAL A 86 8.22 -1.34 12.27
C VAL A 86 9.03 -2.50 11.70
N ASN A 87 8.37 -3.51 11.16
CA ASN A 87 9.00 -4.67 10.52
C ASN A 87 8.78 -4.62 9.01
N LEU A 88 9.85 -4.57 8.24
CA LEU A 88 9.84 -4.43 6.78
C LEU A 88 10.38 -5.70 6.14
N GLN A 89 9.66 -6.27 5.17
CA GLN A 89 10.21 -7.37 4.38
C GLN A 89 11.24 -6.86 3.37
N THR A 90 10.76 -6.27 2.26
CA THR A 90 11.62 -5.66 1.25
C THR A 90 11.36 -4.16 1.16
N VAL A 91 12.40 -3.34 1.25
CA VAL A 91 12.26 -1.88 1.21
C VAL A 91 13.40 -1.22 0.44
N ALA A 92 13.12 -0.23 -0.40
CA ALA A 92 14.17 0.48 -1.13
C ALA A 92 14.79 1.61 -0.30
N VAL A 93 13.94 2.38 0.39
CA VAL A 93 14.33 3.56 1.17
C VAL A 93 13.62 3.58 2.52
N ILE A 94 14.39 3.78 3.58
CA ILE A 94 13.87 3.98 4.95
C ILE A 94 14.25 5.38 5.39
N ASN A 95 13.25 6.19 5.75
CA ASN A 95 13.45 7.50 6.34
C ASN A 95 12.84 7.53 7.75
N ALA A 96 13.68 7.61 8.78
CA ALA A 96 13.25 7.64 10.17
C ALA A 96 13.39 9.07 10.71
N THR A 97 12.35 9.89 10.55
CA THR A 97 12.31 11.27 11.05
C THR A 97 11.71 11.39 12.45
N GLY A 98 11.03 10.34 12.91
CA GLY A 98 10.40 10.28 14.22
C GLY A 98 11.37 10.08 15.39
N MET A 99 10.85 9.69 16.54
CA MET A 99 11.63 9.47 17.76
C MET A 99 11.42 8.08 18.35
N GLY A 100 12.50 7.43 18.78
CA GLY A 100 12.41 6.20 19.57
C GLY A 100 11.87 4.98 18.81
N ASN A 101 11.90 5.00 17.48
CA ASN A 101 11.32 3.92 16.69
C ASN A 101 12.31 2.76 16.54
N HIS A 102 11.80 1.53 16.60
CA HIS A 102 12.53 0.30 16.33
C HIS A 102 12.15 -0.22 14.95
N ILE A 103 13.04 -0.09 13.98
CA ILE A 103 12.78 -0.43 12.59
C ILE A 103 13.64 -1.64 12.22
N THR A 104 13.02 -2.73 11.78
CA THR A 104 13.72 -3.90 11.25
C THR A 104 13.42 -4.08 9.77
N TRP A 105 14.40 -4.52 8.99
CA TRP A 105 14.21 -4.85 7.57
C TRP A 105 14.92 -6.14 7.17
N GLU A 106 14.31 -6.94 6.28
CA GLU A 106 14.90 -8.20 5.81
C GLU A 106 15.77 -8.01 4.56
N ASN A 107 15.30 -7.31 3.53
CA ASN A 107 16.05 -7.13 2.28
C ASN A 107 15.76 -5.78 1.61
N GLY A 108 16.63 -5.35 0.70
CA GLY A 108 16.31 -4.32 -0.29
C GLY A 108 15.95 -4.91 -1.66
N PRO A 109 15.40 -4.10 -2.59
CA PRO A 109 15.01 -4.55 -3.92
C PRO A 109 16.17 -5.25 -4.64
N GLY A 110 15.93 -6.45 -5.14
CA GLY A 110 16.96 -7.23 -5.82
C GLY A 110 18.08 -7.76 -4.90
N GLY A 111 17.85 -7.80 -3.58
CA GLY A 111 18.82 -8.32 -2.60
C GLY A 111 19.92 -7.33 -2.20
N THR A 112 19.75 -6.05 -2.51
CA THR A 112 20.69 -5.01 -2.09
C THR A 112 20.35 -4.48 -0.70
N VAL A 113 21.24 -3.68 -0.11
CA VAL A 113 20.94 -2.94 1.13
C VAL A 113 20.07 -1.72 0.79
N PRO A 114 18.99 -1.43 1.54
CA PRO A 114 18.20 -0.22 1.38
C PRO A 114 19.00 1.05 1.65
N ARG A 115 18.55 2.17 1.08
CA ARG A 115 19.04 3.48 1.48
C ARG A 115 18.37 3.88 2.79
N ILE A 116 19.15 4.00 3.86
CA ILE A 116 18.65 4.35 5.19
C ILE A 116 19.05 5.79 5.53
N SER A 117 18.07 6.57 5.95
CA SER A 117 18.19 7.94 6.42
C SER A 117 17.56 8.02 7.81
N ASN A 118 18.35 8.39 8.82
CA ASN A 118 17.88 8.50 10.21
C ASN A 118 18.21 9.89 10.78
N PRO A 119 17.47 10.94 10.34
CA PRO A 119 17.62 12.29 10.91
C PRO A 119 16.88 12.47 12.24
N GLY A 120 16.04 11.51 12.64
CA GLY A 120 15.31 11.53 13.90
C GLY A 120 16.19 11.25 15.12
N HIS A 121 15.55 11.01 16.27
CA HIS A 121 16.26 10.84 17.55
C HIS A 121 15.95 9.51 18.22
N ASN A 122 16.98 8.84 18.71
CA ASN A 122 16.90 7.55 19.40
C ASN A 122 16.21 6.46 18.57
N ASN A 123 16.31 6.52 17.24
CA ASN A 123 15.78 5.45 16.40
C ASN A 123 16.81 4.34 16.27
N ASP A 124 16.32 3.10 16.24
CA ASP A 124 17.10 1.88 16.17
C ASP A 124 16.71 1.12 14.91
N ILE A 125 17.60 1.12 13.91
CA ILE A 125 17.36 0.50 12.60
C ILE A 125 18.26 -0.72 12.44
N ARG A 126 17.66 -1.90 12.27
CA ARG A 126 18.36 -3.19 12.13
C ARG A 126 18.01 -3.87 10.82
N GLY A 127 19.02 -4.38 10.12
CA GLY A 127 18.81 -5.37 9.07
C GLY A 127 20.06 -6.19 8.80
N PRO A 128 20.04 -7.09 7.81
CA PRO A 128 21.20 -7.94 7.50
C PRO A 128 22.43 -7.15 7.05
N GLY A 129 22.25 -5.92 6.57
CA GLY A 129 23.36 -5.02 6.23
C GLY A 129 24.04 -4.35 7.43
N GLY A 130 23.49 -4.49 8.65
CA GLY A 130 24.04 -3.90 9.87
C GLY A 130 23.01 -3.15 10.71
N PHE A 131 23.53 -2.44 11.73
CA PHE A 131 22.76 -1.65 12.69
C PHE A 131 23.06 -0.16 12.50
N GLN A 132 22.03 0.68 12.52
CA GLN A 132 22.15 2.13 12.57
C GLN A 132 21.31 2.66 13.72
N ALA A 133 21.98 3.31 14.67
CA ALA A 133 21.33 4.15 15.68
C ALA A 133 21.69 5.62 15.44
N GLY A 134 20.73 6.48 15.74
CA GLY A 134 20.84 7.94 15.69
C GLY A 134 19.97 8.56 16.77
#